data_AF-A0A5J4Q535-F1
#
_entry.id   AF-A0A5J4Q535-F1
#
_cell.length_a   1.000
_cell.length_b   1.000
_cell.length_c   1.000
_cell.angle_alpha   90.00
_cell.angle_beta   90.00
_cell.angle_gamma   90.00
#
_symmetry.space_group_name_H-M   'P 1'
#
loop_
_entity.id
_entity.type
_entity.pdbx_description
1 polymer ?
#
loop_
_entity_poly.entity_id
_entity_poly.type
_entity_poly.pdbx_seq_one_letter_code
_entity_poly.pdbx_strand_id
1 'polypeptide(L)'
;MVIFLVSGFWHGANWTFIVWGAYHALLFLPLLLFGKNRKYTDTVAAGRLFPSFKEIVQMLLTFFLVVIGWVIFRAESIGQAWDYLCRMFSSSLFTFPHSGGRMALIYSIILLTIEWAQRDKQHALQIENVVKYRIVRWGICLLVALYTITDVGDQADFIYLQF
;
A
#
# COMPACT_ATOMS: atom_id res chain seq x y z
N MET A 1 9.77 -6.94 -16.84
CA MET A 1 8.94 -8.14 -17.02
C MET A 1 9.48 -9.29 -16.18
N VAL A 2 10.73 -9.70 -16.39
CA VAL A 2 11.38 -10.78 -15.62
C VAL A 2 11.35 -10.54 -14.10
N ILE A 3 11.62 -9.31 -13.64
CA ILE A 3 11.62 -8.98 -12.20
C ILE A 3 10.27 -9.26 -11.52
N PHE A 4 9.14 -8.99 -12.19
CA PHE A 4 7.81 -9.21 -11.60
C PHE A 4 7.43 -10.69 -11.56
N LEU A 5 7.84 -11.47 -12.56
CA LEU A 5 7.63 -12.93 -12.55
C LEU A 5 8.54 -13.62 -11.54
N VAL A 6 9.81 -13.23 -11.46
CA VAL A 6 10.76 -13.72 -10.45
C VAL A 6 10.30 -13.35 -9.04
N SER A 7 9.74 -12.16 -8.85
CA SER A 7 9.10 -11.76 -7.59
C SER A 7 7.95 -12.70 -7.22
N GLY A 8 7.08 -13.05 -8.18
CA GLY A 8 6.03 -14.06 -7.96
C GLY A 8 6.59 -15.41 -7.53
N PHE A 9 7.60 -15.93 -8.23
CA PHE A 9 8.26 -17.19 -7.85
C PHE A 9 8.96 -17.15 -6.49
N TRP A 10 9.49 -16.00 -6.09
CA TRP A 10 10.09 -15.82 -4.76
C TRP A 10 9.06 -15.95 -3.64
N HIS A 11 7.80 -15.59 -3.89
CA HIS A 11 6.73 -15.65 -2.90
C HIS A 11 6.13 -17.05 -2.72
N GLY A 12 6.26 -17.94 -3.71
CA GLY A 12 5.86 -19.35 -3.56
C GLY A 12 5.55 -20.04 -4.89
N ALA A 13 5.27 -21.34 -4.82
CA ALA A 13 4.99 -22.17 -5.98
C ALA A 13 3.50 -22.18 -6.42
N ASN A 14 2.62 -21.48 -5.70
CA ASN A 14 1.20 -21.40 -6.04
C ASN A 14 0.98 -20.58 -7.32
N TRP A 15 0.01 -21.00 -8.14
CA TRP A 15 -0.39 -20.29 -9.36
C TRP A 15 -0.82 -18.85 -9.12
N THR A 16 -1.36 -18.56 -7.93
CA THR A 16 -1.75 -17.21 -7.50
C THR A 16 -0.58 -16.22 -7.59
N PHE A 17 0.63 -16.63 -7.19
CA PHE A 17 1.81 -15.76 -7.25
C PHE A 17 2.33 -15.52 -8.67
N ILE A 18 2.22 -16.52 -9.55
CA ILE A 18 2.58 -16.38 -10.97
C ILE A 18 1.61 -15.40 -11.64
N VAL A 19 0.31 -15.57 -11.43
CA VAL A 19 -0.72 -14.68 -11.97
C VAL A 19 -0.58 -13.27 -11.42
N TRP A 20 -0.26 -13.12 -10.13
CA TRP A 20 0.03 -11.82 -9.51
C TRP A 20 1.23 -11.12 -10.17
N GLY A 21 2.34 -11.83 -10.36
CA GLY A 21 3.54 -11.30 -11.02
C GLY A 21 3.26 -10.89 -12.47
N ALA A 22 2.53 -11.73 -13.21
CA ALA A 22 2.10 -11.44 -14.58
C ALA A 22 1.16 -10.23 -14.64
N TYR A 23 0.22 -10.12 -13.70
CA TYR A 23 -0.70 -8.99 -13.60
C TYR A 23 0.05 -7.66 -13.43
N HIS A 24 0.99 -7.57 -12.48
CA HIS A 24 1.80 -6.36 -12.29
C HIS A 24 2.71 -6.05 -13.48
N ALA A 25 3.25 -7.09 -14.13
CA ALA A 25 4.00 -6.94 -15.36
C ALA A 25 3.15 -6.29 -16.46
N LEU A 26 1.90 -6.75 -16.64
CA LEU A 26 0.96 -6.18 -17.62
C LEU A 26 0.56 -4.74 -17.31
N LEU A 27 0.41 -4.36 -16.03
CA LEU A 27 0.13 -2.97 -15.65
C LEU A 27 1.31 -2.05 -15.97
N PHE A 28 2.54 -2.51 -15.71
CA PHE A 28 3.74 -1.68 -15.88
C PHE A 28 4.24 -1.61 -17.34
N LEU A 29 4.02 -2.66 -18.13
CA LEU A 29 4.57 -2.77 -19.49
C LEU A 29 4.15 -1.61 -20.42
N PRO A 30 2.88 -1.19 -20.51
CA PRO A 30 2.50 -0.06 -21.34
C PRO A 30 3.18 1.24 -20.91
N LEU A 31 3.33 1.47 -19.59
CA LEU A 31 4.00 2.66 -19.08
C LEU A 31 5.46 2.72 -19.51
N LEU A 32 6.14 1.56 -19.53
CA LEU A 32 7.51 1.44 -19.99
C LEU A 32 7.63 1.62 -21.51
N LEU A 33 6.81 0.91 -22.30
CA LEU A 33 6.85 0.96 -23.76
C LEU A 33 6.55 2.35 -24.32
N PHE A 34 5.64 3.10 -23.68
CA PHE A 34 5.32 4.46 -24.08
C PHE A 34 6.20 5.53 -23.42
N GLY A 35 7.24 5.16 -22.65
CA GLY A 35 8.12 6.09 -21.96
C GLY A 35 7.40 6.99 -20.94
N LYS A 36 6.25 6.54 -20.41
CA LYS A 36 5.41 7.29 -19.47
C LYS A 36 5.70 6.97 -18.00
N ASN A 37 6.67 6.11 -17.73
CA ASN A 37 7.09 5.68 -16.39
C ASN A 37 7.66 6.80 -15.50
N ARG A 38 7.95 7.99 -16.05
CA ARG A 38 8.41 9.18 -15.32
C ARG A 38 7.49 10.40 -15.45
N LYS A 39 6.24 10.18 -15.89
CA LYS A 39 5.31 11.30 -16.15
C LYS A 39 4.74 11.94 -14.88
N TYR A 40 4.65 11.20 -13.79
CA TYR A 40 4.01 11.61 -12.54
C TYR A 40 5.01 11.50 -11.38
N THR A 41 6.08 12.29 -11.42
CA THR A 41 7.16 12.28 -10.42
C THR A 41 6.96 13.28 -9.28
N ASP A 42 6.09 14.27 -9.48
CA ASP A 42 5.80 15.29 -8.48
C ASP A 42 4.78 14.80 -7.45
N THR A 43 4.75 15.43 -6.29
CA THR A 43 3.76 15.16 -5.25
C THR A 43 2.35 15.46 -5.77
N VAL A 44 1.41 14.55 -5.50
CA VAL A 44 0.00 14.76 -5.83
C VAL A 44 -0.51 16.02 -5.13
N ALA A 45 -1.29 16.83 -5.85
CA ALA A 45 -1.80 18.11 -5.35
C ALA A 45 -0.69 19.07 -4.88
N ALA A 46 0.50 19.06 -5.51
CA ALA A 46 1.58 19.99 -5.19
C ALA A 46 1.08 21.44 -5.10
N GLY A 47 1.33 22.10 -3.96
CA GLY A 47 0.90 23.47 -3.68
C GLY A 47 -0.61 23.67 -3.48
N ARG A 48 -1.42 22.59 -3.42
CA ARG A 48 -2.88 22.64 -3.25
C ARG A 48 -3.31 21.71 -2.12
N LEU A 49 -4.33 22.09 -1.35
CA LEU A 49 -4.84 21.22 -0.27
C LEU A 49 -5.56 19.98 -0.80
N PHE A 50 -6.24 20.12 -1.95
CA PHE A 50 -7.05 19.08 -2.56
C PHE A 50 -6.54 18.68 -3.95
N PRO A 51 -6.63 17.40 -4.30
CA PRO A 51 -6.30 16.93 -5.64
C PRO A 51 -7.33 17.45 -6.66
N SER A 52 -6.88 17.64 -7.90
CA SER A 52 -7.79 17.84 -9.03
C SER A 52 -8.62 16.57 -9.26
N PHE A 53 -9.76 16.72 -9.94
CA PHE A 53 -10.58 15.58 -10.36
C PHE A 53 -9.78 14.51 -11.10
N LYS A 54 -8.84 14.93 -11.97
CA LYS A 54 -7.94 14.02 -12.69
C LYS A 54 -7.04 13.23 -11.74
N GLU A 55 -6.43 13.88 -10.76
CA GLU A 55 -5.58 13.22 -9.76
C GLU A 55 -6.39 12.24 -8.91
N ILE A 56 -7.61 12.59 -8.51
CA ILE A 56 -8.52 11.69 -7.79
C ILE A 56 -8.77 10.41 -8.60
N VAL A 57 -9.14 10.56 -9.88
CA VAL A 57 -9.40 9.41 -10.76
C VAL A 57 -8.14 8.54 -10.90
N GLN A 58 -6.96 9.15 -11.04
CA GLN A 58 -5.70 8.41 -11.14
C GLN A 58 -5.35 7.65 -9.86
N MET A 59 -5.54 8.28 -8.69
CA MET A 59 -5.34 7.65 -7.39
C MET A 59 -6.29 6.47 -7.19
N LEU A 60 -7.59 6.67 -7.43
CA LEU A 60 -8.60 5.63 -7.27
C LEU A 60 -8.37 4.46 -8.24
N LEU A 61 -8.01 4.74 -9.49
CA LEU A 61 -7.71 3.71 -10.47
C LEU A 61 -6.47 2.90 -10.07
N THR A 62 -5.41 3.57 -9.62
CA THR A 62 -4.19 2.89 -9.17
C THR A 62 -4.46 2.04 -7.93
N PHE A 63 -5.16 2.60 -6.94
CA PHE A 63 -5.56 1.89 -5.73
C PHE A 63 -6.39 0.65 -6.07
N PHE A 64 -7.40 0.78 -6.93
CA PHE A 64 -8.26 -0.32 -7.32
C PHE A 64 -7.51 -1.44 -8.04
N LEU A 65 -6.64 -1.11 -8.99
CA LEU A 65 -5.78 -2.10 -9.67
C LEU A 65 -4.85 -2.82 -8.68
N VAL A 66 -4.24 -2.08 -7.76
CA VAL A 66 -3.37 -2.66 -6.74
C VAL A 66 -4.15 -3.58 -5.81
N VAL A 67 -5.37 -3.21 -5.41
CA VAL A 67 -6.26 -4.06 -4.59
C VAL A 67 -6.61 -5.37 -5.31
N ILE A 68 -6.91 -5.34 -6.61
CA ILE A 68 -7.11 -6.57 -7.39
C ILE A 68 -5.88 -7.47 -7.31
N GLY A 69 -4.69 -6.89 -7.46
CA GLY A 69 -3.43 -7.60 -7.27
C GLY A 69 -3.32 -8.24 -5.89
N TRP A 70 -3.60 -7.49 -4.82
CA TRP A 70 -3.55 -8.01 -3.45
C TRP A 70 -4.54 -9.16 -3.20
N VAL A 71 -5.73 -9.13 -3.80
CA VAL A 71 -6.69 -10.24 -3.73
C VAL A 71 -6.10 -11.51 -4.35
N ILE A 72 -5.51 -11.40 -5.55
CA ILE A 72 -4.85 -12.53 -6.22
C ILE A 72 -3.70 -13.06 -5.37
N PHE A 73 -2.89 -12.17 -4.80
CA PHE A 73 -1.73 -12.53 -3.98
C PHE A 73 -2.12 -13.28 -2.69
N ARG A 74 -3.20 -12.84 -2.02
CA ARG A 74 -3.59 -13.36 -0.70
C ARG A 74 -4.40 -14.66 -0.76
N ALA A 75 -5.11 -14.88 -1.87
CA ALA A 75 -5.97 -16.04 -2.02
C ALA A 75 -5.18 -17.36 -2.05
N GLU A 76 -5.77 -18.42 -1.53
CA GLU A 76 -5.23 -19.79 -1.51
C GLU A 76 -5.32 -20.45 -2.91
N SER A 77 -6.23 -19.99 -3.75
CA SER A 77 -6.40 -20.49 -5.12
C SER A 77 -6.95 -19.41 -6.06
N ILE A 78 -6.81 -19.64 -7.36
CA ILE A 78 -7.39 -18.76 -8.40
C ILE A 78 -8.93 -18.72 -8.30
N GLY A 79 -9.57 -19.84 -7.96
CA GLY A 79 -11.02 -19.88 -7.74
C GLY A 79 -11.45 -18.98 -6.58
N GLN A 80 -10.75 -19.06 -5.45
CA GLN A 80 -11.02 -18.21 -4.30
C GLN A 80 -10.76 -16.71 -4.61
N ALA A 81 -9.70 -16.40 -5.37
CA ALA A 81 -9.44 -15.03 -5.82
C ALA A 81 -10.60 -14.49 -6.67
N TRP A 82 -11.14 -15.32 -7.58
CA TRP A 82 -12.29 -14.96 -8.41
C TRP A 82 -13.53 -14.69 -7.55
N ASP A 83 -13.82 -15.56 -6.57
CA ASP A 83 -14.96 -15.39 -5.66
C ASP A 83 -14.86 -14.08 -4.87
N TYR A 84 -13.66 -13.71 -4.38
CA TYR A 84 -13.43 -12.42 -3.73
C TYR A 84 -13.73 -11.26 -4.67
N LEU A 85 -13.20 -11.29 -5.89
CA LEU A 85 -13.41 -10.23 -6.89
C LEU A 85 -14.89 -10.07 -7.24
N CYS A 86 -15.65 -11.16 -7.39
CA CYS A 86 -17.09 -11.09 -7.63
C CYS A 86 -17.83 -10.49 -6.43
N ARG A 87 -17.47 -10.86 -5.19
CA ARG A 87 -18.11 -10.35 -3.97
C ARG A 87 -17.84 -8.87 -3.72
N MET A 88 -16.71 -8.33 -4.17
CA MET A 88 -16.40 -6.89 -4.07
C MET A 88 -17.47 -6.00 -4.73
N PHE A 89 -18.17 -6.52 -5.74
CA PHE A 89 -19.23 -5.81 -6.46
C PHE A 89 -20.64 -6.23 -6.03
N SER A 90 -20.76 -7.00 -4.95
CA SER A 90 -22.06 -7.40 -4.41
C SER A 90 -22.67 -6.31 -3.52
N SER A 91 -23.94 -6.47 -3.16
CA SER A 91 -24.67 -5.54 -2.29
C SER A 91 -24.04 -5.39 -0.89
N SER A 92 -23.16 -6.31 -0.48
CA SER A 92 -22.41 -6.20 0.79
C SER A 92 -21.47 -4.99 0.83
N LEU A 93 -21.14 -4.40 -0.32
CA LEU A 93 -20.32 -3.17 -0.39
C LEU A 93 -20.94 -2.01 0.41
N PHE A 94 -22.27 -1.96 0.49
CA PHE A 94 -23.00 -0.90 1.18
C PHE A 94 -23.40 -1.28 2.61
N THR A 95 -23.03 -2.49 3.05
CA THR A 95 -23.27 -2.92 4.43
C THR A 95 -22.11 -2.55 5.33
N PHE A 96 -22.40 -2.06 6.54
CA PHE A 96 -21.34 -1.78 7.52
C PHE A 96 -20.65 -3.09 7.95
N PRO A 97 -19.31 -3.15 7.93
CA PRO A 97 -18.60 -4.37 8.30
C PRO A 97 -18.80 -4.68 9.79
N HIS A 98 -19.24 -5.91 10.08
CA HIS A 98 -19.36 -6.42 11.44
C HIS A 98 -18.00 -6.95 11.94
N SER A 99 -17.72 -6.83 13.25
CA SER A 99 -16.51 -7.29 13.97
C SER A 99 -15.14 -6.99 13.32
N GLY A 100 -14.34 -6.12 13.95
CA GLY A 100 -12.97 -5.78 13.50
C GLY A 100 -12.90 -4.80 12.34
N GLY A 101 -13.76 -4.93 11.33
CA GLY A 101 -13.76 -4.06 10.15
C GLY A 101 -14.02 -2.58 10.45
N ARG A 102 -14.82 -2.26 11.48
CA ARG A 102 -15.03 -0.88 11.94
C ARG A 102 -13.74 -0.23 12.42
N MET A 103 -12.94 -0.93 13.21
CA MET A 103 -11.66 -0.39 13.71
C MET A 103 -10.66 -0.24 12.57
N ALA A 104 -10.61 -1.20 11.65
CA ALA A 104 -9.78 -1.11 10.45
C ALA A 104 -10.14 0.13 9.61
N LEU A 105 -11.43 0.44 9.43
CA LEU A 105 -11.86 1.65 8.74
C LEU A 105 -11.42 2.92 9.48
N ILE A 106 -11.60 2.98 10.80
CA ILE A 106 -11.17 4.12 11.62
C ILE A 106 -9.66 4.34 11.48
N TYR A 107 -8.85 3.29 11.64
CA TYR A 107 -7.40 3.38 11.48
C TYR A 107 -7.00 3.77 10.06
N SER A 108 -7.68 3.25 9.04
CA SER A 108 -7.43 3.62 7.65
C SER A 108 -7.70 5.10 7.40
N ILE A 109 -8.79 5.65 7.94
CA ILE A 109 -9.12 7.08 7.82
C ILE A 109 -8.07 7.94 8.54
N ILE A 110 -7.66 7.54 9.75
CA ILE A 110 -6.62 8.25 10.51
C ILE A 110 -5.30 8.24 9.73
N LEU A 111 -4.86 7.07 9.26
CA LEU A 111 -3.63 6.93 8.47
C LEU A 111 -3.68 7.74 7.19
N LEU A 112 -4.77 7.68 6.43
CA LEU A 112 -4.93 8.48 5.21
C LEU A 112 -4.91 9.97 5.49
N THR A 113 -5.49 10.40 6.60
CA THR A 113 -5.48 11.82 7.01
C THR A 113 -4.08 12.28 7.38
N ILE A 114 -3.35 11.49 8.17
CA ILE A 114 -1.97 11.79 8.57
C ILE A 114 -1.05 11.80 7.34
N GLU A 115 -1.14 10.77 6.50
CA GLU A 115 -0.35 10.65 5.28
C GLU A 115 -0.63 11.83 4.33
N TRP A 116 -1.90 12.18 4.14
CA TRP A 116 -2.27 13.33 3.32
C TRP A 116 -1.71 14.63 3.87
N ALA A 117 -1.74 14.84 5.19
CA ALA A 117 -1.18 16.03 5.84
C ALA A 117 0.36 16.08 5.78
N GLN A 118 1.02 14.94 5.63
CA GLN A 118 2.48 14.82 5.61
C GLN A 118 3.07 14.56 4.22
N ARG A 119 2.24 14.46 3.16
CA ARG A 119 2.66 14.06 1.80
C ARG A 119 3.83 14.84 1.18
N ASP A 120 4.04 16.08 1.58
CA ASP A 120 5.14 16.92 1.09
C ASP A 120 6.46 16.68 1.84
N LYS A 121 6.42 15.92 2.93
CA LYS A 121 7.60 15.49 3.68
C LYS A 121 8.19 14.24 3.06
N GLN A 122 9.51 14.14 3.04
CA GLN A 122 10.20 12.93 2.57
C GLN A 122 10.05 11.75 3.53
N HIS A 123 9.85 12.02 4.83
CA HIS A 123 9.63 11.01 5.85
C HIS A 123 8.90 11.60 7.07
N ALA A 124 8.23 10.75 7.85
CA ALA A 124 7.44 11.16 9.02
C ALA A 124 8.26 11.96 10.07
N LEU A 125 9.54 11.61 10.25
CA LEU A 125 10.45 12.28 11.18
C LEU A 125 11.11 13.56 10.64
N GLN A 126 10.61 14.13 9.54
CA GLN A 126 11.10 15.41 9.01
C GLN A 126 10.54 16.57 9.83
N ILE A 127 11.09 16.73 11.04
CA ILE A 127 10.67 17.70 12.06
C ILE A 127 11.59 18.93 12.14
N GLU A 128 12.39 19.17 11.11
CA GLU A 128 13.34 20.30 11.01
C GLU A 128 12.73 21.66 11.26
N ASN A 129 11.51 21.85 10.74
CA ASN A 129 10.78 23.10 10.86
C ASN A 129 10.12 23.28 12.24
N VAL A 130 10.05 22.21 13.05
CA VAL A 130 9.40 22.21 14.38
C VAL A 130 10.44 22.19 15.50
N VAL A 131 11.47 21.36 15.35
CA VAL A 131 12.55 21.19 16.35
C VAL A 131 13.86 21.66 15.75
N LYS A 132 14.24 22.90 16.10
CA LYS A 132 15.46 23.55 15.58
C LYS A 132 16.74 22.87 16.07
N TYR A 133 16.76 22.36 17.30
CA TYR A 133 17.97 21.81 17.91
C TYR A 133 18.27 20.39 17.43
N ARG A 134 19.41 20.21 16.77
CA ARG A 134 19.84 18.92 16.20
C ARG A 134 19.90 17.80 17.25
N ILE A 135 20.38 18.09 18.46
CA ILE A 135 20.50 17.10 19.55
C ILE A 135 19.13 16.58 19.97
N VAL A 136 18.14 17.47 20.09
CA VAL A 136 16.76 17.08 20.46
C VAL A 136 16.14 16.19 19.37
N ARG A 137 16.38 16.50 18.09
CA ARG A 137 15.92 15.65 16.97
C ARG A 137 16.50 14.24 17.03
N TRP A 138 17.82 14.11 17.22
CA TRP A 138 18.45 12.80 17.37
C TRP A 138 17.94 12.04 18.58
N GLY A 139 17.69 12.75 19.70
CA GLY A 139 17.06 12.19 20.89
C GLY A 139 15.68 11.60 20.57
N ILE A 140 14.82 12.34 19.86
CA ILE A 140 13.50 11.85 19.43
C ILE A 140 13.64 10.61 18.53
N CYS A 141 14.50 10.66 17.51
CA CYS A 141 14.71 9.50 16.62
C CYS A 141 15.20 8.27 17.38
N LEU A 142 16.13 8.45 18.34
CA LEU A 142 16.64 7.37 19.16
C LEU A 142 15.55 6.80 20.08
N LEU A 143 14.74 7.65 20.71
CA LEU A 143 13.63 7.21 21.56
C LEU A 143 12.59 6.40 20.76
N VAL A 144 12.23 6.86 19.56
CA VAL A 144 11.33 6.12 18.66
C VAL A 144 11.94 4.77 18.30
N ALA A 145 13.23 4.74 17.92
CA ALA A 145 13.91 3.49 17.57
C ALA A 145 13.96 2.51 18.76
N LEU A 146 14.28 3.00 19.96
CA LEU A 146 14.31 2.19 21.18
C LEU A 146 12.92 1.63 21.50
N TYR A 147 11.88 2.47 21.40
CA TYR A 147 10.49 2.04 21.61
C TYR A 147 10.10 0.91 20.65
N THR A 148 10.42 1.04 19.35
CA THR A 148 10.13 0.00 18.36
C THR A 148 10.90 -1.30 18.59
N ILE A 149 12.07 -1.25 19.23
CA ILE A 149 12.86 -2.44 19.59
C ILE A 149 12.28 -3.12 20.83
N THR A 150 11.75 -2.36 21.78
CA THR A 150 11.13 -2.93 22.99
C THR A 150 9.74 -3.52 22.73
N ASP A 151 9.05 -3.04 21.70
CA ASP A 151 7.73 -3.51 21.27
C ASP A 151 7.82 -4.54 20.12
N VAL A 152 8.89 -5.35 20.12
CA VAL A 152 8.95 -6.54 19.27
C VAL A 152 7.87 -7.50 19.78
N GLY A 153 6.73 -7.51 19.10
CA GLY A 153 5.62 -8.42 19.39
C GLY A 153 6.05 -9.89 19.36
N ASP A 154 5.19 -10.76 19.86
CA ASP A 154 5.42 -12.22 19.89
C ASP A 154 5.96 -12.73 18.55
N GLN A 155 6.84 -13.73 18.59
CA GLN A 155 7.41 -14.38 17.40
C GLN A 155 6.29 -14.90 16.49
N ALA A 156 5.84 -14.06 15.57
CA ALA A 156 4.97 -14.46 14.49
C ALA A 156 5.85 -15.15 13.45
N ASP A 157 5.46 -16.36 13.03
CA ASP A 157 6.08 -17.00 11.88
C ASP A 157 6.12 -15.99 10.72
N PHE A 158 7.25 -15.96 10.01
CA PHE A 158 7.39 -15.12 8.83
C PHE A 158 6.17 -15.31 7.95
N ILE A 159 5.59 -14.21 7.46
CA ILE A 159 4.29 -14.21 6.78
C ILE A 159 4.20 -15.27 5.66
N TYR A 160 5.34 -15.63 5.04
CA TYR A 160 5.46 -16.67 4.01
C TYR A 160 5.26 -18.11 4.47
N LEU A 161 5.35 -18.39 5.76
CA LEU A 161 5.14 -19.72 6.36
C LEU A 161 3.71 -19.92 6.86
N GLN A 162 2.86 -18.89 6.77
CA GLN A 162 1.47 -18.92 7.22
C GLN A 162 0.47 -19.22 6.08
N PHE A 163 0.97 -19.69 4.92
CA PHE A 163 0.19 -20.04 3.73
C PHE A 163 0.42 -21.50 3.33
#